data_AF-A0A935WEH7-F1
#
_entry.id   AF-A0A935WEH7-F1
#
_cell.length_a   1.000
_cell.length_b   1.000
_cell.length_c   1.000
_cell.angle_alpha   90.00
_cell.angle_beta   90.00
_cell.angle_gamma   90.00
#
_symmetry.space_group_name_H-M   'P 1'
#
loop_
_entity.id
_entity.type
_entity.pdbx_description
1 polymer ?
#
loop_
_entity_poly.entity_id
_entity_poly.type
_entity_poly.pdbx_seq_one_letter_code
_entity_poly.pdbx_strand_id
1 'polypeptide(L)'
;MRLVSLTLALAGGLAMTTPIAAQGRQVFVNRVRLPEATLSALEQAGAPRIPDGRYWYDPLCGAWGLEGGQARGFVLAGLRLGGPLPADISGGGTGVFINGRELHPLDVQGLQQLVGPVQRGRYWVDAQGNAGLEGGPVLVNLFQLASQLYRQNGGVGENYGNGGSAYMNMNTGIGIITDGQGGAAVFNH
;
A
#
# COMPACT_ATOMS: atom_id res chain seq x y z
N MET A 1 -29.65 -16.80 -80.32
CA MET A 1 -28.28 -16.31 -80.12
C MET A 1 -28.22 -15.66 -78.74
N ARG A 2 -27.31 -16.13 -77.86
CA ARG A 2 -26.98 -15.69 -76.48
C ARG A 2 -28.01 -16.08 -75.38
N LEU A 3 -27.77 -17.05 -74.47
CA LEU A 3 -26.78 -17.26 -73.38
C LEU A 3 -27.03 -16.44 -72.09
N VAL A 4 -27.00 -17.16 -70.96
CA VAL A 4 -26.48 -16.79 -69.60
C VAL A 4 -27.45 -16.03 -68.68
N SER A 5 -27.59 -16.28 -67.37
CA SER A 5 -27.14 -17.32 -66.44
C SER A 5 -27.87 -17.15 -65.09
N LEU A 6 -27.94 -18.25 -64.33
CA LEU A 6 -28.27 -18.32 -62.91
C LEU A 6 -27.19 -17.58 -62.09
N THR A 7 -27.55 -16.81 -61.06
CA THR A 7 -26.61 -16.46 -59.99
C THR A 7 -27.30 -16.45 -58.64
N LEU A 8 -26.93 -17.44 -57.83
CA LEU A 8 -27.26 -17.61 -56.42
C LEU A 8 -26.35 -16.68 -55.61
N ALA A 9 -26.92 -15.71 -54.89
CA ALA A 9 -26.15 -14.89 -53.96
C ALA A 9 -26.19 -15.52 -52.56
N LEU A 10 -25.11 -16.20 -52.17
CA LEU A 10 -24.85 -16.57 -50.79
C LEU A 10 -24.43 -15.30 -50.02
N ALA A 11 -25.27 -14.86 -49.08
CA ALA A 11 -24.89 -13.82 -48.12
C ALA A 11 -24.03 -14.46 -47.01
N GLY A 12 -22.71 -14.41 -47.17
CA GLY A 12 -21.76 -14.75 -46.12
C GLY A 12 -21.67 -13.61 -45.11
N GLY A 13 -22.40 -13.72 -43.99
CA GLY A 13 -22.24 -12.84 -42.84
C GLY A 13 -20.95 -13.18 -42.09
N LEU A 14 -19.90 -12.38 -42.26
CA LEU A 14 -18.74 -12.40 -41.38
C LEU A 14 -19.16 -11.85 -40.01
N ALA A 15 -19.33 -12.75 -39.04
CA ALA A 15 -19.43 -12.38 -37.65
C ALA A 15 -18.08 -11.79 -37.22
N MET A 16 -18.03 -10.47 -37.09
CA MET A 16 -16.93 -9.74 -36.45
C MET A 16 -16.97 -10.11 -34.97
N THR A 17 -16.21 -11.13 -34.56
CA THR A 17 -15.93 -11.38 -33.16
C THR A 17 -15.03 -10.25 -32.67
N THR A 18 -15.63 -9.21 -32.09
CA THR A 18 -14.88 -8.24 -31.30
C THR A 18 -14.10 -9.01 -30.23
N PRO A 19 -12.77 -8.89 -30.15
CA PRO A 19 -12.03 -9.48 -29.05
C PRO A 19 -12.58 -8.88 -27.76
N ILE A 20 -13.05 -9.71 -26.84
CA ILE A 20 -13.30 -9.32 -25.46
C ILE A 20 -11.95 -8.81 -24.97
N ALA A 21 -11.82 -7.50 -24.78
CA ALA A 21 -10.63 -6.93 -24.17
C ALA A 21 -10.40 -7.68 -22.86
N ALA A 22 -9.28 -8.39 -22.75
CA ALA A 22 -8.92 -9.09 -21.53
C ALA A 22 -9.05 -8.08 -20.38
N GLN A 23 -9.96 -8.34 -19.44
CA GLN A 23 -10.15 -7.49 -18.27
C GLN A 23 -8.87 -7.55 -17.44
N GLY A 24 -7.94 -6.63 -17.72
CA GLY A 24 -6.66 -6.55 -17.04
C GLY A 24 -6.87 -6.23 -15.56
N ARG A 25 -5.89 -6.60 -14.73
CA ARG A 25 -5.93 -6.44 -13.29
C ARG A 25 -6.29 -5.01 -12.87
N GLN A 26 -7.04 -4.90 -11.78
CA GLN A 26 -7.61 -3.65 -11.27
C GLN A 26 -6.93 -3.28 -9.96
N VAL A 27 -5.62 -3.05 -10.03
CA VAL A 27 -4.80 -2.60 -8.89
C VAL A 27 -4.57 -1.11 -9.01
N PHE A 28 -5.01 -0.35 -8.02
CA PHE A 28 -4.79 1.10 -7.92
C PHE A 28 -3.90 1.39 -6.73
N VAL A 29 -2.85 2.17 -6.93
CA VAL A 29 -2.01 2.69 -5.86
C VAL A 29 -2.00 4.21 -5.97
N ASN A 30 -2.27 4.91 -4.87
CA ASN A 30 -2.35 6.37 -4.84
C ASN A 30 -3.30 6.91 -5.92
N ARG A 31 -4.47 6.24 -6.07
CA ARG A 31 -5.53 6.50 -7.06
C ARG A 31 -5.13 6.34 -8.53
N VAL A 32 -3.93 5.83 -8.82
CA VAL A 32 -3.45 5.55 -10.17
C VAL A 32 -3.46 4.05 -10.41
N ARG A 33 -4.03 3.62 -11.54
CA ARG A 33 -4.01 2.20 -11.94
C ARG A 33 -2.58 1.79 -12.28
N LEU A 34 -2.10 0.71 -11.66
CA LEU A 34 -0.79 0.16 -12.00
C LEU A 34 -0.85 -0.56 -13.36
N PRO A 35 0.11 -0.31 -14.26
CA PRO A 35 0.24 -1.09 -15.49
C PRO A 35 0.53 -2.57 -15.19
N GLU A 36 0.05 -3.48 -16.05
CA GLU A 36 0.34 -4.92 -15.91
C GLU A 36 1.85 -5.18 -15.89
N ALA A 37 2.63 -4.46 -16.70
CA ALA A 37 4.09 -4.57 -16.71
C ALA A 37 4.73 -4.25 -15.35
N THR A 38 4.19 -3.28 -14.60
CA THR A 38 4.66 -2.96 -13.24
C THR A 38 4.30 -4.09 -12.28
N LEU A 39 3.09 -4.63 -12.35
CA LEU A 39 2.66 -5.75 -11.51
C LEU A 39 3.50 -7.01 -11.78
N SER A 40 3.75 -7.34 -13.05
CA SER A 40 4.60 -8.46 -13.44
C SER A 40 6.05 -8.26 -12.99
N ALA A 41 6.60 -7.05 -13.07
CA ALA A 41 7.96 -6.76 -12.60
C ALA A 41 8.10 -6.94 -11.08
N LEU A 42 7.10 -6.51 -10.30
CA LEU A 42 7.07 -6.75 -8.85
C LEU A 42 7.05 -8.25 -8.53
N GLU A 43 6.22 -9.02 -9.24
CA GLU A 43 6.12 -10.48 -9.06
C GLU A 43 7.41 -11.21 -9.44
N GLN A 44 8.06 -10.81 -10.54
CA GLN A 44 9.37 -11.32 -10.95
C GLN A 44 10.47 -10.98 -9.93
N ALA A 45 10.34 -9.84 -9.24
CA ALA A 45 11.22 -9.45 -8.15
C ALA A 45 10.89 -10.16 -6.81
N GLY A 46 9.93 -11.09 -6.81
CA GLY A 46 9.57 -11.90 -5.65
C GLY A 46 8.43 -11.33 -4.78
N ALA A 47 7.78 -10.24 -5.21
CA ALA A 47 6.58 -9.76 -4.51
C ALA A 47 5.42 -10.75 -4.71
N PRO A 48 4.56 -10.97 -3.70
CA PRO A 48 3.34 -11.74 -3.89
C PRO A 48 2.41 -11.04 -4.88
N ARG A 49 1.56 -11.83 -5.54
CA ARG A 49 0.54 -11.29 -6.44
C ARG A 49 -0.38 -10.33 -5.71
N ILE A 50 -0.34 -9.05 -6.06
CA ILE A 50 -1.19 -8.01 -5.46
C ILE A 50 -2.64 -8.25 -5.91
N PRO A 51 -3.60 -8.42 -4.97
CA PRO A 51 -5.02 -8.54 -5.30
C PRO A 51 -5.56 -7.28 -5.97
N ASP A 52 -6.63 -7.43 -6.76
CA ASP A 52 -7.36 -6.28 -7.29
C ASP A 52 -7.93 -5.47 -6.12
N GLY A 53 -7.81 -4.15 -6.19
CA GLY A 53 -8.13 -3.28 -5.09
C GLY A 53 -7.52 -1.89 -5.20
N ARG A 54 -7.78 -1.08 -4.17
CA ARG A 54 -7.32 0.29 -4.05
C ARG A 54 -6.46 0.44 -2.81
N TYR A 55 -5.23 0.88 -3.03
CA TYR A 55 -4.18 0.94 -2.03
C TYR A 55 -3.55 2.34 -2.01
N TRP A 56 -2.87 2.64 -0.92
CA TRP A 56 -1.95 3.75 -0.83
C TRP A 56 -0.55 3.25 -0.48
N TYR A 57 0.44 3.98 -0.94
CA TYR A 57 1.85 3.70 -0.71
C TYR A 57 2.62 5.00 -0.52
N ASP A 58 3.36 5.08 0.57
CA ASP A 58 4.28 6.17 0.86
C ASP A 58 5.69 5.81 0.38
N PRO A 59 6.21 6.45 -0.68
CA PRO A 59 7.54 6.16 -1.19
C PRO A 59 8.68 6.62 -0.29
N LEU A 60 8.44 7.52 0.68
CA LEU A 60 9.50 8.05 1.54
C LEU A 60 9.89 7.06 2.65
N CYS A 61 8.89 6.42 3.29
CA CYS A 61 9.13 5.47 4.37
C CYS A 61 8.75 4.03 4.04
N GLY A 62 8.09 3.78 2.91
CA GLY A 62 7.66 2.45 2.50
C GLY A 62 6.33 1.98 3.10
N ALA A 63 5.65 2.81 3.90
CA ALA A 63 4.36 2.45 4.48
C ALA A 63 3.31 2.22 3.39
N TRP A 64 2.39 1.29 3.62
CA TRP A 64 1.28 1.03 2.70
C TRP A 64 -0.01 0.64 3.44
N GLY A 65 -1.14 0.74 2.75
CA GLY A 65 -2.43 0.29 3.25
C GLY A 65 -3.52 0.32 2.19
N LEU A 66 -4.76 0.01 2.60
CA LEU A 66 -5.93 0.16 1.74
C LEU A 66 -6.36 1.62 1.70
N GLU A 67 -6.85 2.10 0.55
CA GLU A 67 -7.45 3.43 0.44
C GLU A 67 -8.60 3.56 1.46
N GLY A 68 -8.59 4.64 2.24
CA GLY A 68 -9.52 4.89 3.35
C GLY A 68 -9.15 4.24 4.68
N GLY A 69 -8.02 3.52 4.77
CA GLY A 69 -7.62 2.79 5.98
C GLY A 69 -6.27 3.19 6.57
N GLN A 70 -5.97 2.61 7.74
CA GLN A 70 -4.70 2.72 8.44
C GLN A 70 -3.52 2.04 7.72
N ALA A 71 -2.31 2.24 8.23
CA ALA A 71 -1.13 1.50 7.81
C ALA A 71 -1.29 0.00 8.05
N ARG A 72 -0.88 -0.79 7.06
CA ARG A 72 -0.97 -2.25 7.03
C ARG A 72 0.38 -2.94 7.05
N GLY A 73 1.44 -2.15 6.97
CA GLY A 73 2.81 -2.63 7.03
C GLY A 73 3.75 -1.67 6.31
N PHE A 74 4.98 -2.12 6.16
CA PHE A 74 6.03 -1.40 5.45
C PHE A 74 6.60 -2.32 4.38
N VAL A 75 6.86 -1.74 3.22
CA VAL A 75 7.54 -2.37 2.09
C VAL A 75 8.82 -1.60 1.80
N LEU A 76 9.61 -2.06 0.83
CA LEU A 76 10.77 -1.29 0.39
C LEU A 76 10.38 0.15 0.06
N ALA A 77 11.09 1.13 0.62
CA ALA A 77 10.90 2.54 0.29
C ALA A 77 11.46 2.86 -1.12
N GLY A 78 10.98 3.95 -1.72
CA GLY A 78 11.43 4.42 -3.03
C GLY A 78 10.89 3.66 -4.23
N LEU A 79 9.92 2.76 -4.05
CA LEU A 79 9.24 2.11 -5.18
C LEU A 79 8.41 3.15 -5.96
N ARG A 80 8.40 3.04 -7.29
CA ARG A 80 7.60 3.91 -8.15
C ARG A 80 6.22 3.29 -8.37
N LEU A 81 5.37 3.38 -7.35
CA LEU A 81 4.02 2.81 -7.38
C LEU A 81 2.97 3.93 -7.41
N GLY A 82 2.19 3.97 -8.49
CA GLY A 82 1.08 4.90 -8.63
C GLY A 82 1.51 6.35 -8.87
N GLY A 83 0.71 7.29 -8.38
CA GLY A 83 0.97 8.73 -8.43
C GLY A 83 1.47 9.30 -7.09
N PRO A 84 1.53 10.65 -6.98
CA PRO A 84 1.80 11.33 -5.71
C PRO A 84 0.84 10.86 -4.62
N LEU A 85 1.36 10.69 -3.40
CA LEU A 85 0.56 10.26 -2.24
C LEU A 85 -0.49 11.34 -1.89
N PRO A 86 -1.80 11.07 -2.05
CA PRO A 86 -2.81 12.07 -1.73
C PRO A 86 -2.97 12.24 -0.22
N ALA A 87 -3.17 13.47 0.24
CA ALA A 87 -3.29 13.76 1.66
C ALA A 87 -4.48 13.05 2.32
N ASP A 88 -5.60 12.95 1.60
CA ASP A 88 -6.87 12.39 2.09
C ASP A 88 -7.01 10.88 1.86
N ILE A 89 -5.96 10.20 1.37
CA ILE A 89 -6.02 8.80 0.91
C ILE A 89 -6.36 7.80 2.04
N SER A 90 -6.22 8.19 3.30
CA SER A 90 -6.47 7.34 4.48
C SER A 90 -7.73 7.72 5.28
N GLY A 91 -8.65 8.49 4.68
CA GLY A 91 -9.93 8.84 5.32
C GLY A 91 -9.93 10.16 6.11
N GLY A 92 -8.75 10.72 6.42
CA GLY A 92 -8.57 12.08 6.94
C GLY A 92 -9.16 12.36 8.32
N GLY A 93 -9.27 13.65 8.67
CA GLY A 93 -9.98 14.15 9.86
C GLY A 93 -9.17 14.26 11.16
N THR A 94 -7.91 13.81 11.16
CA THR A 94 -7.04 13.85 12.34
C THR A 94 -6.25 15.16 12.45
N GLY A 95 -5.99 15.84 11.33
CA GLY A 95 -5.07 16.96 11.23
C GLY A 95 -3.61 16.62 11.57
N VAL A 96 -3.26 15.33 11.60
CA VAL A 96 -1.89 14.83 11.78
C VAL A 96 -1.42 14.29 10.44
N PHE A 97 -0.32 14.81 9.93
CA PHE A 97 0.21 14.43 8.63
C PHE A 97 1.59 13.81 8.75
N ILE A 98 1.85 12.73 8.02
CA ILE A 98 3.19 12.21 7.77
C ILE A 98 3.41 12.17 6.27
N ASN A 99 4.52 12.75 5.81
CA ASN A 99 4.95 12.68 4.41
C ASN A 99 3.86 13.14 3.41
N GLY A 100 3.06 14.12 3.81
CA GLY A 100 1.93 14.61 3.00
C GLY A 100 0.61 13.88 3.22
N ARG A 101 0.59 12.66 3.75
CA ARG A 101 -0.63 11.89 4.05
C ARG A 101 -1.21 12.29 5.41
N GLU A 102 -2.50 12.62 5.45
CA GLU A 102 -3.25 12.73 6.70
C GLU A 102 -3.46 11.33 7.27
N LEU A 103 -3.04 11.13 8.50
CA LEU A 103 -3.08 9.84 9.16
C LEU A 103 -4.51 9.42 9.48
N HIS A 104 -4.76 8.11 9.36
CA HIS A 104 -5.99 7.50 9.88
C HIS A 104 -6.00 7.58 11.42
N PRO A 105 -7.16 7.68 12.10
CA PRO A 105 -7.22 7.75 13.56
C PRO A 105 -6.47 6.62 14.28
N LEU A 106 -6.51 5.39 13.75
CA LEU A 106 -5.76 4.26 14.30
C LEU A 106 -4.23 4.39 14.15
N ASP A 107 -3.75 5.05 13.09
CA ASP A 107 -2.31 5.36 12.95
C ASP A 107 -1.88 6.35 14.04
N VAL A 108 -2.70 7.37 14.30
CA VAL A 108 -2.44 8.38 15.35
C VAL A 108 -2.44 7.73 16.74
N GLN A 109 -3.39 6.84 17.02
CA GLN A 109 -3.43 6.09 18.27
C GLN A 109 -2.16 5.24 18.46
N GLY A 110 -1.74 4.50 17.44
CA GLY A 110 -0.52 3.69 17.48
C GLY A 110 0.73 4.53 17.72
N LEU A 111 0.84 5.69 17.06
CA LEU A 111 1.92 6.65 17.33
C LEU A 111 1.87 7.18 18.76
N GLN A 112 0.68 7.47 19.29
CA GLN A 112 0.54 7.99 20.66
C GLN A 112 1.00 6.99 21.73
N GLN A 113 0.79 5.70 21.51
CA GLN A 113 1.33 4.65 22.39
C GLN A 113 2.85 4.56 22.32
N LEU A 114 3.43 4.89 21.16
CA LEU A 114 4.86 4.81 20.93
C LEU A 114 5.63 6.03 21.47
N VAL A 115 5.17 7.24 21.14
CA VAL A 115 5.88 8.51 21.43
C VAL A 115 5.19 9.40 22.46
N GLY A 116 4.05 8.98 23.00
CA GLY A 116 3.19 9.83 23.83
C GLY A 116 2.30 10.77 23.01
N PRO A 117 1.69 11.80 23.60
CA PRO A 117 0.72 12.66 22.93
C PRO A 117 1.24 13.26 21.61
N VAL A 118 0.60 12.89 20.50
CA VAL A 118 0.87 13.43 19.16
C VAL A 118 -0.02 14.64 18.93
N GLN A 119 0.60 15.77 18.58
CA GLN A 119 -0.08 17.02 18.27
C GLN A 119 -0.55 17.05 16.82
N ARG A 120 -1.59 17.84 16.53
CA ARG A 120 -1.96 18.16 15.15
C ARG A 120 -0.82 18.94 14.50
N GLY A 121 -0.49 18.59 13.27
CA GLY A 121 0.70 19.14 12.61
C GLY A 121 1.20 18.25 11.49
N ARG A 122 2.33 18.66 10.91
CA ARG A 122 2.95 17.97 9.78
C ARG A 122 4.33 17.46 10.16
N TYR A 123 4.55 16.20 9.89
CA TYR A 123 5.73 15.45 10.27
C TYR A 123 6.31 14.74 9.04
N TRP A 124 7.58 14.38 9.12
CA TRP A 124 8.23 13.53 8.13
C TRP A 124 8.72 12.25 8.79
N VAL A 125 8.75 11.17 8.00
CA VAL A 125 9.37 9.89 8.36
C VAL A 125 10.16 9.37 7.16
N ASP A 126 11.40 8.95 7.36
CA ASP A 126 12.21 8.32 6.31
C ASP A 126 12.18 6.78 6.36
N ALA A 127 12.86 6.14 5.40
CA ALA A 127 12.95 4.70 5.26
C ALA A 127 13.66 4.00 6.44
N GLN A 128 14.44 4.73 7.22
CA GLN A 128 15.17 4.25 8.38
C GLN A 128 14.35 4.43 9.67
N GLY A 129 13.14 4.96 9.57
CA GLY A 129 12.25 5.24 10.68
C GLY A 129 12.63 6.49 11.46
N ASN A 130 13.54 7.33 10.96
CA ASN A 130 13.78 8.64 11.56
C ASN A 130 12.58 9.53 11.29
N ALA A 131 12.19 10.30 12.30
CA ALA A 131 11.01 11.13 12.25
C ALA A 131 11.25 12.49 12.91
N GLY A 132 10.53 13.50 12.42
CA GLY A 132 10.59 14.87 12.94
C GLY A 132 9.46 15.74 12.41
N LEU A 133 9.44 17.01 12.80
CA LEU A 133 8.55 18.01 12.20
C LEU A 133 8.99 18.30 10.77
N GLU A 134 8.04 18.48 9.83
CA GLU A 134 8.37 18.85 8.44
C GLU A 134 9.31 20.07 8.42
N GLY A 135 10.45 19.96 7.72
CA GLY A 135 11.49 20.99 7.65
C GLY A 135 12.43 21.10 8.87
N GLY A 136 12.19 20.32 9.92
CA GLY A 136 13.01 20.27 11.13
C GLY A 136 14.02 19.11 11.15
N PRO A 137 14.88 19.04 12.18
CA PRO A 137 15.84 17.95 12.35
C PRO A 137 15.16 16.63 12.72
N VAL A 138 15.93 15.53 12.69
CA VAL A 138 15.52 14.25 13.29
C VAL A 138 15.25 14.46 14.78
N LEU A 139 14.08 14.03 15.25
CA LEU A 139 13.69 14.10 16.67
C LEU A 139 13.70 12.71 17.32
N VAL A 140 13.29 11.69 16.58
CA VAL A 140 13.15 10.32 17.10
C VAL A 140 13.39 9.31 15.97
N ASN A 141 13.81 8.10 16.34
CA ASN A 141 13.75 6.96 15.44
C ASN A 141 12.63 6.01 15.92
N LEU A 142 11.53 5.94 15.17
CA LEU A 142 10.33 5.19 15.53
C LEU A 142 10.58 3.67 15.57
N PHE A 143 11.45 3.18 14.70
CA PHE A 143 11.83 1.76 14.66
C PHE A 143 12.61 1.36 15.90
N GLN A 144 13.62 2.16 16.28
CA GLN A 144 14.38 1.95 17.50
C GLN A 144 13.48 2.03 18.73
N LEU A 145 12.59 3.02 18.80
CA LEU A 145 11.69 3.17 19.94
C LEU A 145 10.73 1.99 20.09
N ALA A 146 10.11 1.52 19.00
CA ALA A 146 9.19 0.38 19.02
C ALA A 146 9.91 -0.88 19.50
N SER A 147 11.14 -1.06 19.02
CA SER A 147 11.99 -2.19 19.34
C SER A 147 12.44 -2.18 20.83
N GLN A 148 12.64 -1.01 21.44
CA GLN A 148 13.01 -0.88 22.85
C GLN A 148 11.86 -1.22 23.79
N LEU A 149 10.65 -0.73 23.50
CA LEU A 149 9.44 -1.04 24.27
C LEU A 149 9.14 -2.55 24.26
N TYR A 150 9.42 -3.22 23.14
CA TYR A 150 9.29 -4.68 23.05
C TYR A 150 10.21 -5.44 24.01
N ARG A 151 11.49 -5.03 24.11
CA ARG A 151 12.49 -5.70 24.96
C ARG A 151 12.21 -5.52 26.45
N GLN A 152 11.62 -4.40 26.86
CA GLN A 152 11.37 -4.08 28.27
C GLN A 152 10.10 -4.75 28.81
N ASN A 153 9.10 -4.98 27.97
CA ASN A 153 7.79 -5.47 28.41
C ASN A 153 7.42 -6.88 27.94
N GLY A 154 8.37 -7.65 27.39
CA GLY A 154 8.09 -9.02 26.94
C GLY A 154 6.91 -9.07 25.97
N GLY A 155 7.01 -8.32 24.87
CA GLY A 155 6.02 -8.34 23.80
C GLY A 155 4.63 -7.86 24.22
N VAL A 156 4.42 -6.55 24.18
CA VAL A 156 3.06 -6.01 24.04
C VAL A 156 2.61 -6.27 22.60
N GLY A 157 2.12 -7.48 22.35
CA GLY A 157 1.25 -7.73 21.22
C GLY A 157 -0.05 -6.99 21.48
N GLU A 158 -0.21 -5.81 20.89
CA GLU A 158 -1.52 -5.17 20.88
C GLU A 158 -2.42 -5.96 19.95
N ASN A 159 -3.31 -6.75 20.55
CA ASN A 159 -4.51 -7.23 19.89
C ASN A 159 -5.41 -6.01 19.65
N TYR A 160 -5.22 -5.36 18.51
CA TYR A 160 -6.28 -4.56 17.95
C TYR A 160 -7.39 -5.56 17.61
N GLY A 161 -8.49 -5.50 18.36
CA GLY A 161 -9.63 -6.40 18.17
C GLY A 161 -9.94 -6.61 16.68
N ASN A 162 -10.32 -7.84 16.33
CA ASN A 162 -10.39 -8.42 14.97
C ASN A 162 -9.13 -9.20 14.51
N GLY A 163 -8.15 -9.43 15.41
CA GLY A 163 -7.07 -10.43 15.27
C GLY A 163 -5.73 -9.90 14.75
N GLY A 164 -5.55 -8.58 14.68
CA GLY A 164 -4.30 -7.98 14.21
C GLY A 164 -3.19 -7.95 15.26
N SER A 165 -1.94 -8.13 14.85
CA SER A 165 -0.74 -8.12 15.70
C SER A 165 0.43 -7.41 15.01
N ALA A 166 1.22 -6.66 15.77
CA ALA A 166 2.45 -6.04 15.29
C ALA A 166 3.69 -6.82 15.80
N TYR A 167 4.62 -7.14 14.89
CA TYR A 167 5.88 -7.84 15.19
C TYR A 167 7.08 -7.10 14.60
N MET A 168 8.22 -7.13 15.29
CA MET A 168 9.50 -6.64 14.76
C MET A 168 10.67 -7.50 15.24
N ASN A 169 11.57 -7.88 14.33
CA ASN A 169 12.81 -8.62 14.64
C ASN A 169 14.06 -7.74 14.53
N MET A 170 14.86 -7.72 15.58
CA MET A 170 16.07 -6.88 15.66
C MET A 170 17.31 -7.44 14.96
N ASN A 171 17.35 -8.72 14.58
CA ASN A 171 18.48 -9.29 13.84
C ASN A 171 18.30 -9.20 12.32
N THR A 172 17.09 -8.90 11.83
CA THR A 172 16.75 -9.01 10.39
C THR A 172 16.01 -7.79 9.81
N GLY A 173 15.65 -6.76 10.61
CA GLY A 173 15.09 -5.51 10.09
C GLY A 173 13.65 -5.54 9.57
N ILE A 174 12.89 -6.61 9.84
CA ILE A 174 11.53 -6.80 9.32
C ILE A 174 10.48 -6.48 10.39
N GLY A 175 9.49 -5.65 10.03
CA GLY A 175 8.27 -5.37 10.80
C GLY A 175 7.00 -5.82 10.09
N ILE A 176 6.07 -6.46 10.81
CA ILE A 176 4.79 -6.99 10.29
C ILE A 176 3.65 -6.33 11.06
N ILE A 177 2.62 -5.85 10.36
CA ILE A 177 1.30 -5.55 10.93
C ILE A 177 0.34 -6.57 10.32
N THR A 178 -0.21 -7.47 11.13
CA THR A 178 -1.29 -8.37 10.71
C THR A 178 -2.62 -7.73 11.06
N ASP A 179 -3.68 -8.08 10.34
CA ASP A 179 -5.04 -7.56 10.55
C ASP A 179 -6.02 -8.58 11.11
N GLY A 180 -5.55 -9.80 11.35
CA GLY A 180 -6.36 -10.92 11.82
C GLY A 180 -7.27 -11.59 10.81
N GLN A 181 -7.23 -11.20 9.53
CA GLN A 181 -8.08 -11.76 8.46
C GLN A 181 -7.26 -12.42 7.34
N GLY A 182 -5.99 -12.74 7.61
CA GLY A 182 -5.12 -13.51 6.70
C GLY A 182 -4.27 -12.67 5.75
N GLY A 183 -4.24 -11.34 5.89
CA GLY A 183 -3.32 -10.48 5.14
C GLY A 183 -2.04 -10.21 5.94
N ALA A 184 -0.93 -10.84 5.57
CA ALA A 184 0.41 -10.51 6.04
C ALA A 184 1.27 -10.10 4.85
N ALA A 185 1.95 -8.95 4.93
CA ALA A 185 2.97 -8.60 3.96
C ALA A 185 4.30 -8.34 4.68
N VAL A 186 5.27 -9.17 4.34
CA VAL A 186 6.66 -9.14 4.81
C VAL A 186 7.49 -8.56 3.68
N PHE A 187 8.36 -7.61 3.96
CA PHE A 187 9.39 -7.17 3.02
C PHE A 187 10.76 -7.31 3.68
N ASN A 188 11.69 -7.89 2.92
CA ASN A 188 13.01 -8.31 3.36
C ASN A 188 14.09 -7.30 2.93
N HIS A 189 15.11 -7.13 3.77
CA HIS A 189 16.47 -7.40 3.33
C HIS A 189 17.31 -7.99 4.47
#